data_AF-A0A953DLQ7-F1
#
_entry.id   AF-A0A953DLQ7-F1
#
_cell.length_a   1.000
_cell.length_b   1.000
_cell.length_c   1.000
_cell.angle_alpha   90.00
_cell.angle_beta   90.00
_cell.angle_gamma   90.00
#
_symmetry.space_group_name_H-M   'P 1'
#
loop_
_entity.id
_entity.type
_entity.pdbx_description
1 polymer ?
#
loop_
_entity_poly.entity_id
_entity_poly.type
_entity_poly.pdbx_seq_one_letter_code
_entity_poly.pdbx_strand_id
1 'polypeptide(L)'
;MLVDLVRLRPGERRDEGDAQSHRASESSAASRSVPPEAAVAGGRTPSRDHPDRPAAGTCGVAGWELQAERGETRPLASAPRGAVAWRQPAAERRRREGGHMSETTASRRTSAPLVTAGRTLHLSSPLMRGPDVEALQRLLAAYDPGPVDGVYGPATAAAVRRAKWALGYPEGRCDGTADPALVAYLEGVPTPPGYRARRNARAQGAAAASLRERIVSHARWGIAHRADIHYEQRRPIDGLHEPRRLPLRTDCSGFATLCYAWAGAPDPNGLGYSGQGYTGTLLQHMEAVPLEAVRPGDLVVFGPPPGRHVALVLEPGADPLLCSHGQEAGPLAVRFSAESRAQPPPATWLTCLP
;
A
#
# COMPACT_ATOMS: atom_id res chain seq x y z
N MET A 1 -6.24 -29.29 -38.29
CA MET A 1 -5.97 -30.71 -38.57
C MET A 1 -4.94 -31.14 -37.54
N LEU A 2 -5.23 -31.86 -36.45
CA LEU A 2 -6.37 -32.73 -36.13
C LEU A 2 -6.50 -33.91 -37.11
N VAL A 3 -5.96 -35.05 -36.70
CA VAL A 3 -6.45 -36.41 -36.95
C VAL A 3 -5.96 -37.29 -35.80
N ASP A 4 -6.91 -37.88 -35.08
CA ASP A 4 -6.67 -38.88 -34.04
C ASP A 4 -6.19 -40.22 -34.61
N LEU A 5 -5.56 -41.05 -33.78
CA LEU A 5 -5.52 -42.49 -34.02
C LEU A 5 -5.90 -43.27 -32.75
N VAL A 6 -7.03 -43.98 -32.83
CA VAL A 6 -7.57 -44.82 -31.75
C VAL A 6 -7.70 -46.27 -32.25
N ARG A 7 -7.19 -47.23 -31.45
CA ARG A 7 -7.62 -48.65 -31.23
C ARG A 7 -6.43 -49.39 -30.58
N LEU A 8 -6.60 -50.33 -29.65
CA LEU A 8 -7.54 -51.47 -29.63
C LEU A 8 -8.27 -51.66 -28.27
N ARG A 9 -9.02 -52.77 -28.14
CA ARG A 9 -10.18 -52.98 -27.23
C ARG A 9 -9.95 -54.02 -26.09
N PRO A 10 -10.90 -54.17 -25.13
CA PRO A 10 -10.70 -54.88 -23.85
C PRO A 10 -11.43 -56.24 -23.69
N GLY A 11 -11.15 -56.92 -22.57
CA GLY A 11 -11.78 -58.13 -21.99
C GLY A 11 -10.77 -58.76 -20.99
N GLU A 12 -11.08 -59.40 -19.86
CA GLU A 12 -12.32 -59.85 -19.17
C GLU A 12 -12.14 -59.62 -17.64
N ARG A 13 -13.13 -59.21 -16.84
CA ARG A 13 -14.35 -59.88 -16.34
C ARG A 13 -14.14 -60.93 -15.22
N ARG A 14 -14.56 -60.56 -14.01
CA ARG A 14 -15.19 -61.34 -12.90
C ARG A 14 -16.01 -60.28 -12.12
N ASP A 15 -17.33 -60.31 -11.91
CA ASP A 15 -18.29 -61.38 -11.50
C ASP A 15 -17.87 -61.99 -10.16
N GLU A 16 -18.61 -62.01 -9.04
CA GLU A 16 -19.98 -61.58 -8.62
C GLU A 16 -19.84 -61.04 -7.16
N GLY A 17 -20.81 -60.48 -6.43
CA GLY A 17 -22.23 -60.17 -6.64
C GLY A 17 -22.91 -59.96 -5.26
N ASP A 18 -24.01 -59.21 -5.22
CA ASP A 18 -25.15 -59.29 -4.27
C ASP A 18 -24.97 -59.32 -2.72
N ALA A 19 -25.90 -58.82 -1.89
CA ALA A 19 -27.00 -57.87 -2.05
C ALA A 19 -27.52 -57.43 -0.65
N GLN A 20 -28.35 -56.38 -0.63
CA GLN A 20 -29.62 -56.21 0.12
C GLN A 20 -29.90 -57.06 1.40
N SER A 21 -30.61 -56.59 2.44
CA SER A 21 -31.18 -55.27 2.80
C SER A 21 -31.74 -55.37 4.25
N HIS A 22 -32.84 -54.65 4.56
CA HIS A 22 -33.56 -54.56 5.85
C HIS A 22 -32.86 -53.75 6.96
N ARG A 23 -33.56 -53.12 7.91
CA ARG A 23 -34.77 -52.27 7.95
C ARG A 23 -35.02 -52.03 9.46
N ALA A 24 -35.38 -50.80 9.80
CA ALA A 24 -36.33 -50.41 10.85
C ALA A 24 -35.93 -50.37 12.35
N SER A 25 -36.71 -49.53 13.05
CA SER A 25 -36.85 -49.31 14.50
C SER A 25 -35.70 -48.61 15.26
N GLU A 26 -35.94 -47.72 16.24
CA GLU A 26 -37.03 -46.74 16.46
C GLU A 26 -36.71 -45.84 17.69
N SER A 27 -37.47 -44.76 17.87
CA SER A 27 -37.58 -43.96 19.13
C SER A 27 -36.35 -43.13 19.56
N SER A 28 -36.46 -42.05 20.34
CA SER A 28 -37.65 -41.34 20.83
C SER A 28 -37.42 -39.84 20.96
N ALA A 29 -38.52 -39.11 20.88
CA ALA A 29 -38.69 -37.66 20.86
C ALA A 29 -38.51 -36.95 22.21
N ALA A 30 -38.29 -35.62 22.15
CA ALA A 30 -38.82 -34.68 23.13
C ALA A 30 -39.03 -33.28 22.50
N SER A 31 -40.29 -32.85 22.39
CA SER A 31 -40.70 -31.58 21.76
C SER A 31 -41.42 -30.68 22.76
N ARG A 32 -41.15 -29.36 22.75
CA ARG A 32 -42.03 -28.30 23.28
C ARG A 32 -41.77 -27.01 22.48
N SER A 33 -42.57 -26.62 21.48
CA SER A 33 -43.98 -26.15 21.47
C SER A 33 -44.17 -24.69 21.93
N VAL A 34 -44.43 -23.81 20.96
CA VAL A 34 -44.92 -22.42 21.11
C VAL A 34 -46.46 -22.41 21.10
N PRO A 35 -47.14 -21.54 21.87
CA PRO A 35 -48.56 -21.22 21.68
C PRO A 35 -48.79 -19.77 21.17
N PRO A 36 -49.80 -19.55 20.30
CA PRO A 36 -50.30 -18.21 19.96
C PRO A 36 -51.73 -17.93 20.49
N GLU A 37 -52.15 -16.66 20.31
CA GLU A 37 -53.52 -16.10 20.41
C GLU A 37 -54.25 -15.97 21.77
N ALA A 38 -54.67 -14.74 22.08
CA ALA A 38 -56.09 -14.38 22.22
C ALA A 38 -56.28 -12.85 22.12
N ALA A 39 -57.36 -12.40 21.48
CA ALA A 39 -57.75 -10.99 21.38
C ALA A 39 -59.13 -10.75 22.02
N VAL A 40 -59.33 -9.61 22.69
CA VAL A 40 -60.64 -9.07 23.09
C VAL A 40 -60.65 -7.55 22.91
N ALA A 41 -61.81 -6.99 22.57
CA ALA A 41 -61.97 -5.65 21.99
C ALA A 41 -62.72 -4.63 22.89
N GLY A 42 -62.67 -3.35 22.47
CA GLY A 42 -63.58 -2.27 22.89
C GLY A 42 -62.94 -1.21 23.81
N GLY A 43 -63.11 0.10 23.59
CA GLY A 43 -63.75 0.81 22.47
C GLY A 43 -63.99 2.30 22.77
N ARG A 44 -64.48 3.05 21.77
CA ARG A 44 -64.99 4.45 21.78
C ARG A 44 -63.97 5.61 21.63
N THR A 45 -64.08 6.25 20.46
CA THR A 45 -63.84 7.65 20.09
C THR A 45 -64.84 8.62 20.80
N PRO A 46 -64.82 9.98 20.67
CA PRO A 46 -64.33 10.78 19.52
C PRO A 46 -63.72 12.19 19.74
N SER A 47 -63.25 12.78 18.62
CA SER A 47 -62.94 14.22 18.39
C SER A 47 -61.75 14.77 19.21
N ARG A 48 -60.86 15.66 18.72
CA ARG A 48 -60.78 16.50 17.51
C ARG A 48 -59.34 17.09 17.42
N ASP A 49 -58.82 17.73 16.36
CA ASP A 49 -59.22 17.92 14.95
C ASP A 49 -57.93 18.09 14.08
N HIS A 50 -58.06 18.62 12.87
CA HIS A 50 -57.01 19.15 11.98
C HIS A 50 -57.08 20.71 11.93
N PRO A 51 -56.21 21.46 11.19
CA PRO A 51 -55.18 21.09 10.20
C PRO A 51 -53.77 21.60 10.63
N ASP A 52 -52.68 21.61 9.86
CA ASP A 52 -52.49 21.69 8.40
C ASP A 52 -51.19 21.03 7.90
N ARG A 53 -51.16 20.70 6.60
CA ARG A 53 -50.01 20.09 5.91
C ARG A 53 -49.96 20.56 4.46
N PRO A 54 -48.80 21.01 3.99
CA PRO A 54 -48.37 20.69 2.62
C PRO A 54 -46.87 20.32 2.57
N ALA A 55 -46.32 19.75 1.51
CA ALA A 55 -46.83 18.82 0.50
C ALA A 55 -45.58 18.16 -0.13
N ALA A 56 -45.68 16.94 -0.68
CA ALA A 56 -44.54 16.34 -1.36
C ALA A 56 -44.31 17.01 -2.73
N GLY A 57 -43.13 17.60 -2.92
CA GLY A 57 -42.69 18.20 -4.19
C GLY A 57 -41.79 17.24 -4.97
N THR A 58 -42.00 17.16 -6.28
CA THR A 58 -41.43 16.14 -7.18
C THR A 58 -39.95 16.33 -7.53
N CYS A 59 -39.34 15.21 -7.93
CA CYS A 59 -38.12 15.10 -8.74
C CYS A 59 -37.95 16.25 -9.76
N GLY A 60 -36.78 16.90 -9.74
CA GLY A 60 -36.34 17.87 -10.74
C GLY A 60 -34.94 17.53 -11.23
N VAL A 61 -34.84 16.93 -12.41
CA VAL A 61 -33.57 16.76 -13.13
C VAL A 61 -33.14 18.10 -13.72
N ALA A 62 -32.25 18.81 -13.04
CA ALA A 62 -31.65 20.02 -13.58
C ALA A 62 -30.68 19.65 -14.73
N GLY A 63 -31.06 20.02 -15.95
CA GLY A 63 -30.18 19.93 -17.11
C GLY A 63 -28.99 20.88 -16.97
N TRP A 64 -27.81 20.39 -17.32
CA TRP A 64 -26.59 21.18 -17.39
C TRP A 64 -26.45 21.76 -18.80
N GLU A 65 -26.61 23.07 -18.93
CA GLU A 65 -26.43 23.76 -20.22
C GLU A 65 -25.01 24.33 -20.32
N LEU A 66 -24.26 23.86 -21.32
CA LEU A 66 -22.87 24.23 -21.57
C LEU A 66 -22.77 25.60 -22.24
N GLN A 67 -22.55 26.65 -21.45
CA GLN A 67 -22.13 27.96 -21.98
C GLN A 67 -20.61 28.00 -22.12
N ALA A 68 -20.13 27.55 -23.29
CA ALA A 68 -18.75 27.73 -23.72
C ALA A 68 -18.55 29.12 -24.33
N GLU A 69 -18.21 30.12 -23.51
CA GLU A 69 -17.86 31.45 -24.00
C GLU A 69 -16.49 31.45 -24.70
N ARG A 70 -16.47 32.01 -25.92
CA ARG A 70 -15.26 32.15 -26.74
C ARG A 70 -14.55 33.45 -26.36
N GLY A 71 -13.49 33.35 -25.56
CA GLY A 71 -12.56 34.46 -25.32
C GLY A 71 -11.53 34.58 -26.44
N GLU A 72 -11.44 35.76 -27.06
CA GLU A 72 -10.53 36.05 -28.17
C GLU A 72 -9.05 36.09 -27.73
N THR A 73 -8.12 35.94 -28.69
CA THR A 73 -6.67 35.97 -28.39
C THR A 73 -5.88 36.86 -29.35
N ARG A 74 -4.75 37.39 -28.83
CA ARG A 74 -3.66 38.18 -29.46
C ARG A 74 -3.81 39.71 -29.31
N PRO A 75 -2.70 40.51 -29.21
CA PRO A 75 -1.37 40.19 -29.78
C PRO A 75 -0.06 40.48 -28.97
N LEU A 76 0.99 39.79 -29.44
CA LEU A 76 2.42 40.14 -29.55
C LEU A 76 3.35 40.40 -28.34
N ALA A 77 4.32 39.49 -28.21
CA ALA A 77 5.79 39.71 -28.26
C ALA A 77 6.54 40.54 -27.19
N SER A 78 7.42 39.87 -26.43
CA SER A 78 8.89 39.93 -26.66
C SER A 78 9.63 38.97 -25.71
N ALA A 79 10.81 38.50 -26.12
CA ALA A 79 11.71 37.67 -25.30
C ALA A 79 12.90 38.51 -24.80
N PRO A 80 13.63 38.03 -23.78
CA PRO A 80 15.03 37.72 -24.09
C PRO A 80 15.50 36.35 -23.59
N ARG A 81 16.74 36.03 -23.99
CA ARG A 81 17.41 34.72 -23.87
C ARG A 81 18.15 34.57 -22.54
N GLY A 82 18.25 33.34 -22.04
CA GLY A 82 19.14 32.98 -20.93
C GLY A 82 19.40 31.48 -20.89
N ALA A 83 20.50 31.03 -21.49
CA ALA A 83 20.86 29.62 -21.56
C ALA A 83 21.86 29.22 -20.45
N VAL A 84 21.64 28.08 -19.81
CA VAL A 84 22.69 27.40 -19.01
C VAL A 84 22.66 25.91 -19.35
N ALA A 85 23.52 25.51 -20.29
CA ALA A 85 23.76 24.11 -20.62
C ALA A 85 25.02 23.64 -19.88
N TRP A 86 24.85 22.70 -18.95
CA TRP A 86 25.96 22.12 -18.19
C TRP A 86 26.80 21.18 -19.09
N ARG A 87 27.96 21.67 -19.54
CA ARG A 87 28.96 20.85 -20.24
C ARG A 87 29.89 20.17 -19.24
N GLN A 88 30.22 18.91 -19.49
CA GLN A 88 31.29 18.18 -18.80
C GLN A 88 32.67 18.70 -19.24
N PRO A 89 33.65 18.85 -18.32
CA PRO A 89 35.03 19.11 -18.70
C PRO A 89 35.72 17.83 -19.22
N ALA A 90 36.48 17.96 -20.30
CA ALA A 90 37.24 16.88 -20.90
C ALA A 90 38.57 16.62 -20.18
N ALA A 91 39.15 15.44 -20.38
CA ALA A 91 40.41 15.03 -19.74
C ALA A 91 41.64 15.67 -20.42
N GLU A 92 42.39 16.47 -19.66
CA GLU A 92 43.67 17.06 -20.06
C GLU A 92 44.78 15.99 -20.07
N ARG A 93 45.37 15.70 -21.24
CA ARG A 93 46.61 14.91 -21.33
C ARG A 93 47.83 15.83 -21.19
N ARG A 94 48.67 15.62 -20.18
CA ARG A 94 50.05 16.13 -20.17
C ARG A 94 51.09 15.02 -20.33
N ARG A 95 52.03 15.22 -21.25
CA ARG A 95 53.32 14.52 -21.35
C ARG A 95 54.39 15.34 -20.60
N ARG A 96 55.34 14.65 -19.96
CA ARG A 96 56.80 14.88 -19.85
C ARG A 96 57.33 13.89 -18.80
N GLU A 97 58.14 12.91 -19.17
CA GLU A 97 59.62 12.95 -19.39
C GLU A 97 60.44 12.72 -18.10
N GLY A 98 61.21 11.63 -18.10
CA GLY A 98 62.57 11.52 -17.53
C GLY A 98 62.80 11.62 -16.01
N GLY A 99 63.17 10.50 -15.38
CA GLY A 99 63.77 10.48 -14.04
C GLY A 99 64.04 9.06 -13.51
N HIS A 100 65.31 8.68 -13.37
CA HIS A 100 65.75 7.42 -12.76
C HIS A 100 66.00 7.57 -11.24
N MET A 101 66.12 6.41 -10.55
CA MET A 101 66.52 6.24 -9.13
C MET A 101 65.42 6.56 -8.09
N SER A 102 65.28 5.82 -6.99
CA SER A 102 65.95 4.59 -6.51
C SER A 102 65.01 3.73 -5.66
N GLU A 103 65.38 2.47 -5.42
CA GLU A 103 64.69 1.60 -4.46
C GLU A 103 64.83 2.12 -3.02
N THR A 104 63.72 2.37 -2.33
CA THR A 104 63.71 2.44 -0.86
C THR A 104 62.34 2.00 -0.31
N THR A 105 62.26 0.72 0.05
CA THR A 105 61.55 0.21 1.24
C THR A 105 60.22 0.88 1.64
N ALA A 106 59.22 0.84 0.76
CA ALA A 106 57.84 1.19 1.14
C ALA A 106 57.28 0.13 2.10
N SER A 107 57.24 0.47 3.40
CA SER A 107 56.75 -0.38 4.49
C SER A 107 55.42 -1.06 4.17
N ARG A 108 55.34 -2.37 4.48
CA ARG A 108 54.10 -3.15 4.47
C ARG A 108 53.00 -2.39 5.21
N ARG A 109 51.98 -1.92 4.49
CA ARG A 109 50.67 -1.73 5.10
C ARG A 109 50.18 -3.12 5.50
N THR A 110 50.29 -3.45 6.77
CA THR A 110 49.60 -4.60 7.37
C THR A 110 48.11 -4.44 7.12
N SER A 111 47.60 -5.15 6.11
CA SER A 111 46.19 -5.49 6.05
C SER A 111 45.85 -6.20 7.35
N ALA A 112 44.88 -5.66 8.09
CA ALA A 112 44.23 -6.43 9.16
C ALA A 112 43.79 -7.77 8.56
N PRO A 113 43.92 -8.89 9.30
CA PRO A 113 43.50 -10.18 8.79
C PRO A 113 42.01 -10.12 8.46
N LEU A 114 41.67 -10.40 7.20
CA LEU A 114 40.31 -10.77 6.83
C LEU A 114 39.90 -11.95 7.73
N VAL A 115 38.67 -11.97 8.25
CA VAL A 115 38.14 -13.08 9.06
C VAL A 115 37.71 -14.22 8.12
N THR A 116 38.65 -14.67 7.29
CA THR A 116 38.42 -15.69 6.26
C THR A 116 38.95 -17.05 6.74
N ALA A 117 38.11 -18.07 6.58
CA ALA A 117 38.35 -19.48 6.91
C ALA A 117 38.30 -19.86 8.40
N GLY A 118 37.09 -19.90 8.96
CA GLY A 118 36.84 -20.46 10.30
C GLY A 118 35.40 -20.93 10.51
N ARG A 119 35.03 -22.08 9.90
CA ARG A 119 33.77 -22.83 10.06
C ARG A 119 32.45 -22.04 9.85
N THR A 120 31.33 -22.77 9.79
CA THR A 120 29.97 -22.20 9.71
C THR A 120 29.38 -22.08 11.11
N LEU A 121 29.04 -20.87 11.54
CA LEU A 121 28.54 -20.58 12.88
C LEU A 121 27.01 -20.65 12.93
N HIS A 122 26.45 -21.32 13.93
CA HIS A 122 25.00 -21.53 14.08
C HIS A 122 24.65 -21.86 15.53
N LEU A 123 23.36 -21.87 15.86
CA LEU A 123 22.89 -22.29 17.18
C LEU A 123 23.02 -23.82 17.31
N SER A 124 23.80 -24.28 18.28
CA SER A 124 24.11 -25.70 18.53
C SER A 124 23.98 -26.06 20.02
N SER A 125 24.01 -27.35 20.35
CA SER A 125 24.14 -27.83 21.73
C SER A 125 25.38 -28.74 21.86
N PRO A 126 26.40 -28.37 22.67
CA PRO A 126 26.56 -27.08 23.36
C PRO A 126 26.69 -25.90 22.38
N LEU A 127 26.43 -24.68 22.87
CA LEU A 127 26.53 -23.45 22.06
C LEU A 127 27.95 -23.30 21.47
N MET A 128 28.05 -22.89 20.21
CA MET A 128 29.35 -22.56 19.61
C MET A 128 30.00 -21.40 20.36
N ARG A 129 31.32 -21.49 20.59
CA ARG A 129 32.12 -20.45 21.24
C ARG A 129 33.42 -20.22 20.50
N GLY A 130 33.97 -19.01 20.60
CA GLY A 130 35.31 -18.67 20.12
C GLY A 130 35.49 -17.22 19.69
N PRO A 131 36.73 -16.83 19.33
CA PRO A 131 37.03 -15.50 18.80
C PRO A 131 36.37 -15.24 17.43
N ASP A 132 36.04 -16.31 16.70
CA ASP A 132 35.25 -16.27 15.46
C ASP A 132 33.81 -15.80 15.71
N VAL A 133 33.18 -16.30 16.77
CA VAL A 133 31.86 -15.83 17.23
C VAL A 133 31.93 -14.37 17.69
N GLU A 134 32.97 -14.02 18.46
CA GLU A 134 33.16 -12.65 18.97
C GLU A 134 33.38 -11.64 17.82
N ALA A 135 34.15 -12.02 16.80
CA ALA A 135 34.32 -11.23 15.58
C ALA A 135 33.00 -11.06 14.81
N LEU A 136 32.22 -12.14 14.65
CA LEU A 136 30.89 -12.07 14.04
C LEU A 136 29.94 -11.16 14.84
N GLN A 137 29.93 -11.25 16.17
CA GLN A 137 29.11 -10.37 17.03
C GLN A 137 29.49 -8.89 16.83
N ARG A 138 30.78 -8.56 16.70
CA ARG A 138 31.22 -7.18 16.35
C ARG A 138 30.69 -6.73 14.97
N LEU A 139 30.80 -7.58 13.95
CA LEU A 139 30.28 -7.30 12.60
C LEU A 139 28.75 -7.15 12.57
N LEU A 140 28.04 -7.78 13.50
CA LEU A 140 26.59 -7.74 13.63
C LEU A 140 26.06 -6.60 14.51
N ALA A 141 26.90 -5.67 14.99
CA ALA A 141 26.49 -4.65 15.96
C ALA A 141 25.23 -3.84 15.56
N ALA A 142 25.06 -3.52 14.27
CA ALA A 142 23.87 -2.84 13.74
C ALA A 142 22.59 -3.71 13.65
N TYR A 143 22.66 -4.96 14.13
CA TYR A 143 21.59 -5.96 14.08
C TYR A 143 21.34 -6.61 15.46
N ASP A 144 21.78 -6.01 16.57
CA ASP A 144 21.52 -6.45 17.95
C ASP A 144 21.88 -7.92 18.25
N PRO A 145 23.17 -8.32 18.21
CA PRO A 145 23.61 -9.71 18.36
C PRO A 145 23.60 -10.23 19.81
N GLY A 146 23.19 -9.40 20.77
CA GLY A 146 23.44 -9.61 22.19
C GLY A 146 24.80 -9.03 22.61
N PRO A 147 25.33 -9.41 23.78
CA PRO A 147 26.67 -9.03 24.19
C PRO A 147 27.73 -9.61 23.24
N VAL A 148 28.87 -8.92 23.12
CA VAL A 148 30.06 -9.42 22.42
C VAL A 148 30.83 -10.28 23.42
N ASP A 149 30.37 -11.52 23.61
CA ASP A 149 30.84 -12.48 24.62
C ASP A 149 31.55 -13.72 24.03
N GLY A 150 31.59 -13.83 22.70
CA GLY A 150 32.14 -14.99 22.00
C GLY A 150 31.28 -16.26 22.11
N VAL A 151 29.99 -16.15 22.47
CA VAL A 151 29.04 -17.28 22.59
C VAL A 151 27.89 -17.13 21.60
N TYR A 152 27.70 -18.13 20.75
CA TYR A 152 26.68 -18.07 19.69
C TYR A 152 25.29 -18.41 20.27
N GLY A 153 24.68 -17.41 20.91
CA GLY A 153 23.36 -17.53 21.52
C GLY A 153 22.19 -17.24 20.56
N PRO A 154 20.94 -17.42 21.01
CA PRO A 154 19.74 -17.10 20.24
C PRO A 154 19.68 -15.64 19.76
N ALA A 155 20.25 -14.69 20.51
CA ALA A 155 20.35 -13.29 20.10
C ALA A 155 21.26 -13.12 18.86
N THR A 156 22.42 -13.77 18.84
CA THR A 156 23.35 -13.76 17.70
C THR A 156 22.73 -14.45 16.48
N ALA A 157 22.02 -15.58 16.69
CA ALA A 157 21.26 -16.23 15.63
C ALA A 157 20.16 -15.31 15.04
N ALA A 158 19.44 -14.57 15.88
CA ALA A 158 18.44 -13.60 15.44
C ALA A 158 19.06 -12.40 14.70
N ALA A 159 20.23 -11.92 15.12
CA ALA A 159 20.98 -10.88 14.41
C ALA A 159 21.46 -11.35 13.03
N VAL A 160 21.93 -12.60 12.91
CA VAL A 160 22.26 -13.20 11.60
C VAL A 160 21.05 -13.22 10.67
N ARG A 161 19.86 -13.60 11.17
CA ARG A 161 18.62 -13.54 10.37
C ARG A 161 18.31 -12.12 9.88
N ARG A 162 18.39 -11.12 10.77
CA ARG A 162 18.21 -9.70 10.44
C ARG A 162 19.23 -9.22 9.41
N ALA A 163 20.50 -9.57 9.59
CA ALA A 163 21.58 -9.19 8.69
C ALA A 163 21.41 -9.80 7.30
N LYS A 164 21.04 -11.08 7.20
CA LYS A 164 20.71 -11.73 5.91
C LYS A 164 19.53 -11.06 5.20
N TRP A 165 18.47 -10.73 5.94
CA TRP A 165 17.32 -10.00 5.39
C TRP A 165 17.74 -8.63 4.84
N ALA A 166 18.47 -7.83 5.61
CA ALA A 166 18.97 -6.53 5.21
C ALA A 166 19.97 -6.62 4.03
N LEU A 167 20.84 -7.63 4.02
CA LEU A 167 21.82 -7.83 2.94
C LEU A 167 21.15 -8.19 1.60
N GLY A 168 19.93 -8.76 1.63
CA GLY A 168 19.17 -9.11 0.43
C GLY A 168 19.06 -10.61 0.14
N TYR A 169 19.32 -11.47 1.13
CA TYR A 169 19.15 -12.92 0.98
C TYR A 169 17.70 -13.26 0.59
N PRO A 170 17.48 -14.35 -0.19
CA PRO A 170 16.17 -14.96 -0.34
C PRO A 170 15.56 -15.27 1.04
N GLU A 171 14.23 -15.21 1.15
CA GLU A 171 13.54 -15.34 2.45
C GLU A 171 13.81 -16.70 3.12
N GLY A 172 13.68 -17.80 2.38
CA GLY A 172 14.05 -19.15 2.84
C GLY A 172 15.56 -19.37 3.09
N ARG A 173 16.40 -18.33 2.97
CA ARG A 173 17.81 -18.32 3.37
C ARG A 173 18.11 -17.31 4.48
N CYS A 174 17.10 -16.62 5.02
CA CYS A 174 17.21 -15.74 6.19
C CYS A 174 17.13 -16.55 7.51
N ASP A 175 17.96 -17.60 7.58
CA ASP A 175 18.16 -18.49 8.71
C ASP A 175 19.21 -17.93 9.71
N GLY A 176 19.35 -18.59 10.86
CA GLY A 176 20.30 -18.25 11.91
C GLY A 176 21.69 -18.88 11.76
N THR A 177 22.17 -19.06 10.52
CA THR A 177 23.45 -19.70 10.21
C THR A 177 24.39 -18.73 9.50
N ALA A 178 25.49 -18.34 10.13
CA ALA A 178 26.54 -17.54 9.50
C ALA A 178 27.54 -18.44 8.76
N ASP A 179 27.39 -18.49 7.44
CA ASP A 179 28.39 -19.05 6.53
C ASP A 179 29.53 -18.05 6.27
N PRO A 180 30.71 -18.49 5.78
CA PRO A 180 31.81 -17.58 5.45
C PRO A 180 31.46 -16.51 4.41
N ALA A 181 30.46 -16.75 3.56
CA ALA A 181 29.97 -15.77 2.61
C ALA A 181 29.25 -14.60 3.30
N LEU A 182 28.43 -14.86 4.33
CA LEU A 182 27.84 -13.82 5.16
C LEU A 182 28.90 -12.95 5.83
N VAL A 183 29.93 -13.57 6.41
CA VAL A 183 31.04 -12.83 7.06
C VAL A 183 31.71 -11.90 6.05
N ALA A 184 32.09 -12.41 4.88
CA ALA A 184 32.68 -11.60 3.81
C ALA A 184 31.77 -10.42 3.37
N TYR A 185 30.46 -10.63 3.28
CA TYR A 185 29.51 -9.55 2.95
C TYR A 185 29.38 -8.49 4.06
N LEU A 186 29.53 -8.88 5.33
CA LEU A 186 29.57 -7.96 6.47
C LEU A 186 30.89 -7.18 6.55
N GLU A 187 32.00 -7.80 6.13
CA GLU A 187 33.31 -7.14 5.97
C GLU A 187 33.38 -6.19 4.75
N GLY A 188 32.32 -6.12 3.95
CA GLY A 188 32.19 -5.17 2.83
C GLY A 188 32.41 -5.76 1.43
N VAL A 189 32.57 -7.08 1.28
CA VAL A 189 32.56 -7.71 -0.05
C VAL A 189 31.20 -7.48 -0.71
N PRO A 190 31.14 -7.01 -1.98
CA PRO A 190 29.87 -6.71 -2.64
C PRO A 190 28.94 -7.94 -2.72
N THR A 191 27.70 -7.79 -2.25
CA THR A 191 26.68 -8.83 -2.37
C THR A 191 26.26 -9.03 -3.84
N PRO A 192 25.86 -10.25 -4.26
CA PRO A 192 25.42 -10.53 -5.64
C PRO A 192 24.31 -9.59 -6.14
N PRO A 193 24.20 -9.33 -7.46
CA PRO A 193 23.21 -8.39 -8.01
C PRO A 193 21.76 -8.68 -7.58
N GLY A 194 21.35 -9.94 -7.53
CA GLY A 194 20.01 -10.33 -7.07
C GLY A 194 19.75 -10.06 -5.58
N TYR A 195 20.79 -9.97 -4.75
CA TYR A 195 20.67 -9.59 -3.34
C TYR A 195 20.44 -8.09 -3.23
N ARG A 196 21.25 -7.28 -3.96
CA ARG A 196 21.05 -5.83 -4.08
C ARG A 196 19.65 -5.48 -4.58
N ALA A 197 19.16 -6.18 -5.62
CA ALA A 197 17.81 -6.00 -6.13
C ALA A 197 16.72 -6.25 -5.07
N ARG A 198 16.82 -7.36 -4.31
CA ARG A 198 15.88 -7.66 -3.21
C ARG A 198 15.97 -6.65 -2.06
N ARG A 199 17.17 -6.20 -1.69
CA ARG A 199 17.34 -5.13 -0.68
C ARG A 199 16.63 -3.84 -1.13
N ASN A 200 16.84 -3.43 -2.38
CA ASN A 200 16.20 -2.24 -2.94
C ASN A 200 14.67 -2.38 -2.97
N ALA A 201 14.14 -3.52 -3.41
CA ALA A 201 12.71 -3.79 -3.41
C ALA A 201 12.11 -3.78 -1.97
N ARG A 202 12.81 -4.36 -0.99
CA ARG A 202 12.42 -4.29 0.44
C ARG A 202 12.39 -2.85 0.95
N ALA A 203 13.40 -2.04 0.62
CA ALA A 203 13.46 -0.64 1.01
C ALA A 203 12.36 0.20 0.33
N GLN A 204 12.08 -0.05 -0.96
CA GLN A 204 10.97 0.57 -1.70
C GLN A 204 9.62 0.18 -1.10
N GLY A 205 9.39 -1.09 -0.77
CA GLY A 205 8.17 -1.55 -0.10
C GLY A 205 7.98 -0.96 1.30
N ALA A 206 9.04 -0.83 2.10
CA ALA A 206 8.99 -0.15 3.39
C ALA A 206 8.69 1.35 3.26
N ALA A 207 9.28 2.02 2.26
CA ALA A 207 8.97 3.42 1.94
C ALA A 207 7.51 3.58 1.48
N ALA A 208 7.01 2.68 0.63
CA ALA A 208 5.62 2.63 0.17
C ALA A 208 4.64 2.47 1.35
N ALA A 209 4.91 1.55 2.26
CA ALA A 209 4.12 1.37 3.49
C ALA A 209 4.10 2.66 4.32
N SER A 210 5.26 3.26 4.58
CA SER A 210 5.34 4.54 5.32
C SER A 210 4.62 5.70 4.62
N LEU A 211 4.56 5.71 3.28
CA LEU A 211 3.83 6.71 2.52
C LEU A 211 2.31 6.54 2.69
N ARG A 212 1.81 5.31 2.55
CA ARG A 212 0.41 4.94 2.77
C ARG A 212 -0.03 5.27 4.20
N GLU A 213 0.80 4.98 5.20
CA GLU A 213 0.57 5.35 6.60
C GLU A 213 0.44 6.87 6.80
N ARG A 214 1.29 7.69 6.15
CA ARG A 214 1.18 9.16 6.20
C ARG A 214 -0.12 9.67 5.55
N ILE A 215 -0.51 9.14 4.40
CA ILE A 215 -1.77 9.49 3.71
C ILE A 215 -2.97 9.22 4.63
N VAL A 216 -3.04 8.03 5.23
CA VAL A 216 -4.09 7.64 6.19
C VAL A 216 -4.04 8.49 7.47
N SER A 217 -2.86 8.89 7.93
CA SER A 217 -2.70 9.82 9.06
C SER A 217 -3.35 11.18 8.80
N HIS A 218 -3.20 11.74 7.59
CA HIS A 218 -3.88 12.99 7.21
C HIS A 218 -5.39 12.83 7.08
N ALA A 219 -5.86 11.71 6.51
CA ALA A 219 -7.29 11.43 6.41
C ALA A 219 -7.96 11.27 7.80
N ARG A 220 -7.31 10.56 8.73
CA ARG A 220 -7.76 10.45 10.13
C ARG A 220 -7.69 11.78 10.88
N TRP A 221 -6.67 12.60 10.62
CA TRP A 221 -6.60 13.96 11.16
C TRP A 221 -7.81 14.81 10.71
N GLY A 222 -8.19 14.75 9.42
CA GLY A 222 -9.35 15.51 8.93
C GLY A 222 -10.67 15.07 9.57
N ILE A 223 -10.89 13.76 9.77
CA ILE A 223 -12.09 13.25 10.49
C ILE A 223 -12.17 13.78 11.93
N ALA A 224 -11.02 13.91 12.60
CA ALA A 224 -10.94 14.46 13.95
C ALA A 224 -11.21 15.98 14.00
N HIS A 225 -10.91 16.72 12.92
CA HIS A 225 -11.05 18.18 12.82
C HIS A 225 -12.20 18.62 11.90
N ARG A 226 -13.13 17.71 11.57
CA ARG A 226 -14.25 17.95 10.63
C ARG A 226 -15.13 19.15 10.96
N ALA A 227 -15.15 19.62 12.21
CA ALA A 227 -15.88 20.83 12.60
C ALA A 227 -15.34 22.12 11.95
N ASP A 228 -14.07 22.11 11.54
CA ASP A 228 -13.37 23.24 10.91
C ASP A 228 -13.10 23.01 9.40
N ILE A 229 -13.70 21.96 8.82
CA ILE A 229 -13.54 21.57 7.41
C ILE A 229 -14.90 21.59 6.72
N HIS A 230 -15.13 22.57 5.86
CA HIS A 230 -16.38 22.79 5.15
C HIS A 230 -16.34 22.19 3.74
N TYR A 231 -17.49 21.73 3.24
CA TYR A 231 -17.62 21.18 1.90
C TYR A 231 -17.83 22.28 0.86
N GLU A 232 -16.87 22.46 -0.05
CA GLU A 232 -16.92 23.49 -1.09
C GLU A 232 -16.18 23.05 -2.36
N GLN A 233 -16.85 23.11 -3.52
CA GLN A 233 -16.23 22.85 -4.83
C GLN A 233 -15.33 24.02 -5.26
N ARG A 234 -14.19 24.17 -4.59
CA ARG A 234 -13.28 25.31 -4.75
C ARG A 234 -11.99 24.92 -5.46
N ARG A 235 -11.61 25.67 -6.49
CA ARG A 235 -10.30 25.61 -7.15
C ARG A 235 -9.68 27.01 -7.26
N PRO A 236 -8.36 27.20 -7.05
CA PRO A 236 -7.37 26.21 -6.62
C PRO A 236 -7.70 25.54 -5.27
N ILE A 237 -7.30 24.28 -5.08
CA ILE A 237 -7.57 23.51 -3.85
C ILE A 237 -7.00 24.26 -2.64
N ASP A 238 -7.85 24.57 -1.66
CA ASP A 238 -7.45 25.32 -0.47
C ASP A 238 -6.50 24.50 0.41
N GLY A 239 -5.50 25.14 1.00
CA GLY A 239 -4.52 24.49 1.88
C GLY A 239 -3.54 23.52 1.20
N LEU A 240 -3.45 23.49 -0.14
CA LEU A 240 -2.61 22.52 -0.87
C LEU A 240 -1.12 22.55 -0.48
N HIS A 241 -0.59 23.74 -0.19
CA HIS A 241 0.80 23.92 0.25
C HIS A 241 0.92 24.23 1.76
N GLU A 242 -0.18 24.09 2.50
CA GLU A 242 -0.28 24.41 3.93
C GLU A 242 -0.80 23.18 4.71
N PRO A 243 0.07 22.21 5.05
CA PRO A 243 -0.34 20.97 5.67
C PRO A 243 -1.18 21.17 6.93
N ARG A 244 -2.39 20.58 6.93
CA ARG A 244 -3.32 20.62 8.07
C ARG A 244 -3.80 22.04 8.46
N ARG A 245 -3.79 22.98 7.52
CA ARG A 245 -4.41 24.31 7.72
C ARG A 245 -5.91 24.18 8.00
N LEU A 246 -6.38 25.02 8.93
CA LEU A 246 -7.78 25.26 9.27
C LEU A 246 -8.04 26.79 9.37
N PRO A 247 -9.28 27.27 9.15
CA PRO A 247 -10.40 26.53 8.58
C PRO A 247 -10.12 26.16 7.11
N LEU A 248 -10.72 25.07 6.66
CA LEU A 248 -10.51 24.50 5.33
C LEU A 248 -11.81 24.46 4.52
N ARG A 249 -11.75 24.83 3.24
CA ARG A 249 -12.90 24.78 2.31
C ARG A 249 -12.53 23.96 1.08
N THR A 250 -13.08 22.75 0.98
CA THR A 250 -12.68 21.77 -0.05
C THR A 250 -13.78 20.75 -0.33
N ASP A 251 -13.75 20.12 -1.48
CA ASP A 251 -14.66 19.04 -1.87
C ASP A 251 -14.04 17.66 -1.62
N CYS A 252 -14.75 16.60 -1.99
CA CYS A 252 -14.29 15.21 -1.89
C CYS A 252 -12.92 14.98 -2.54
N SER A 253 -12.74 15.47 -3.78
CA SER A 253 -11.52 15.24 -4.56
C SER A 253 -10.37 16.16 -4.13
N GLY A 254 -10.69 17.39 -3.71
CA GLY A 254 -9.73 18.27 -3.05
C GLY A 254 -9.20 17.65 -1.75
N PHE A 255 -10.07 17.17 -0.85
CA PHE A 255 -9.66 16.57 0.42
C PHE A 255 -8.80 15.30 0.23
N ALA A 256 -9.16 14.43 -0.73
CA ALA A 256 -8.33 13.28 -1.10
C ALA A 256 -6.95 13.72 -1.62
N THR A 257 -6.89 14.73 -2.49
CA THR A 257 -5.64 15.30 -3.03
C THR A 257 -4.77 15.92 -1.92
N LEU A 258 -5.37 16.59 -0.93
CA LEU A 258 -4.65 17.13 0.23
C LEU A 258 -3.98 16.05 1.07
N CYS A 259 -4.65 14.91 1.28
CA CYS A 259 -4.06 13.78 2.02
C CYS A 259 -2.81 13.22 1.32
N TYR A 260 -2.78 13.21 -0.01
CA TYR A 260 -1.62 12.84 -0.82
C TYR A 260 -0.52 13.91 -0.77
N ALA A 261 -0.88 15.18 -1.00
CA ALA A 261 0.06 16.31 -1.02
C ALA A 261 0.81 16.46 0.31
N TRP A 262 0.07 16.47 1.43
CA TRP A 262 0.64 16.62 2.76
C TRP A 262 1.46 15.39 3.21
N ALA A 263 1.20 14.21 2.64
CA ALA A 263 2.02 13.01 2.85
C ALA A 263 3.31 12.99 2.01
N GLY A 264 3.49 13.93 1.06
CA GLY A 264 4.58 13.91 0.09
C GLY A 264 4.45 12.79 -0.94
N ALA A 265 3.22 12.41 -1.30
CA ALA A 265 2.93 11.41 -2.33
C ALA A 265 2.99 12.02 -3.75
N PRO A 266 3.11 11.20 -4.82
CA PRO A 266 2.82 11.66 -6.18
C PRO A 266 1.41 12.25 -6.27
N ASP A 267 1.23 13.30 -7.08
CA ASP A 267 -0.10 13.90 -7.30
C ASP A 267 -1.03 12.89 -7.97
N PRO A 268 -2.13 12.47 -7.31
CA PRO A 268 -3.06 11.48 -7.87
C PRO A 268 -3.84 12.02 -9.07
N ASN A 269 -3.84 13.34 -9.30
CA ASN A 269 -4.43 13.96 -10.48
C ASN A 269 -3.46 14.04 -11.67
N GLY A 270 -2.17 13.74 -11.48
CA GLY A 270 -1.16 13.87 -12.54
C GLY A 270 -0.88 15.31 -13.00
N LEU A 271 -1.37 16.34 -12.28
CA LEU A 271 -1.29 17.76 -12.65
C LEU A 271 -0.17 18.52 -11.90
N GLY A 272 0.78 17.80 -11.29
CA GLY A 272 1.93 18.37 -10.59
C GLY A 272 1.56 19.22 -9.37
N TYR A 273 0.43 18.95 -8.71
CA TYR A 273 -0.13 19.77 -7.62
C TYR A 273 -0.33 21.25 -8.01
N SER A 274 -0.76 21.52 -9.23
CA SER A 274 -1.09 22.87 -9.75
C SER A 274 -2.29 23.57 -9.08
N GLY A 275 -2.87 22.99 -8.03
CA GLY A 275 -4.12 23.46 -7.42
C GLY A 275 -5.38 23.03 -8.18
N GLN A 276 -5.25 22.42 -9.35
CA GLN A 276 -6.36 21.87 -10.14
C GLN A 276 -6.54 20.36 -9.92
N GLY A 277 -7.61 19.80 -10.47
CA GLY A 277 -7.94 18.37 -10.38
C GLY A 277 -9.31 18.10 -9.78
N TYR A 278 -9.92 16.98 -10.10
CA TYR A 278 -11.24 16.54 -9.63
C TYR A 278 -11.38 15.01 -9.80
N THR A 279 -12.53 14.43 -9.45
CA THR A 279 -12.78 12.98 -9.60
C THR A 279 -12.43 12.42 -10.99
N GLY A 280 -12.62 13.22 -12.04
CA GLY A 280 -12.33 12.83 -13.42
C GLY A 280 -10.83 12.73 -13.72
N THR A 281 -10.00 13.61 -13.15
CA THR A 281 -8.54 13.50 -13.31
C THR A 281 -7.97 12.35 -12.50
N LEU A 282 -8.55 12.03 -11.34
CA LEU A 282 -8.20 10.80 -10.59
C LEU A 282 -8.44 9.55 -11.44
N LEU A 283 -9.62 9.45 -12.09
CA LEU A 283 -9.95 8.36 -13.03
C LEU A 283 -9.04 8.30 -14.28
N GLN A 284 -8.43 9.42 -14.68
CA GLN A 284 -7.56 9.49 -15.86
C GLN A 284 -6.09 9.16 -15.56
N HIS A 285 -5.63 9.45 -14.33
CA HIS A 285 -4.20 9.41 -13.98
C HIS A 285 -3.82 8.32 -12.96
N MET A 286 -4.79 7.69 -12.30
CA MET A 286 -4.55 6.55 -11.39
C MET A 286 -4.82 5.20 -12.07
N GLU A 287 -4.12 4.17 -11.62
CA GLU A 287 -4.30 2.78 -12.05
C GLU A 287 -5.51 2.15 -11.35
N ALA A 288 -6.38 1.49 -12.10
CA ALA A 288 -7.52 0.78 -11.55
C ALA A 288 -7.10 -0.58 -10.96
N VAL A 289 -7.52 -0.86 -9.73
CA VAL A 289 -7.22 -2.12 -9.02
C VAL A 289 -8.51 -2.87 -8.66
N PRO A 290 -8.48 -4.21 -8.57
CA PRO A 290 -9.60 -4.97 -8.04
C PRO A 290 -9.68 -4.84 -6.50
N LEU A 291 -10.86 -5.08 -5.92
CA LEU A 291 -11.11 -4.85 -4.49
C LEU A 291 -10.16 -5.65 -3.57
N GLU A 292 -9.82 -6.88 -3.95
CA GLU A 292 -8.89 -7.75 -3.22
C GLU A 292 -7.43 -7.23 -3.20
N ALA A 293 -7.08 -6.29 -4.10
CA ALA A 293 -5.77 -5.65 -4.14
C ALA A 293 -5.72 -4.29 -3.42
N VAL A 294 -6.87 -3.78 -2.96
CA VAL A 294 -6.99 -2.47 -2.31
C VAL A 294 -6.20 -2.42 -0.99
N ARG A 295 -5.47 -1.34 -0.81
CA ARG A 295 -4.59 -1.05 0.33
C ARG A 295 -4.97 0.27 1.00
N PRO A 296 -4.53 0.51 2.26
CA PRO A 296 -4.64 1.83 2.86
C PRO A 296 -4.00 2.91 1.98
N GLY A 297 -4.64 4.06 1.90
CA GLY A 297 -4.24 5.20 1.06
C GLY A 297 -4.78 5.18 -0.37
N ASP A 298 -5.29 4.04 -0.88
CA ASP A 298 -5.94 4.00 -2.20
C ASP A 298 -7.27 4.79 -2.19
N LEU A 299 -7.80 5.10 -3.37
CA LEU A 299 -9.06 5.84 -3.53
C LEU A 299 -10.17 4.96 -4.12
N VAL A 300 -11.42 5.32 -3.87
CA VAL A 300 -12.59 4.79 -4.59
C VAL A 300 -13.42 5.93 -5.16
N VAL A 301 -13.61 5.92 -6.48
CA VAL A 301 -14.47 6.88 -7.19
C VAL A 301 -15.80 6.22 -7.50
N PHE A 302 -16.89 6.89 -7.17
CA PHE A 302 -18.26 6.44 -7.44
C PHE A 302 -18.87 7.18 -8.63
N GLY A 303 -19.63 6.46 -9.45
CA GLY A 303 -20.33 6.96 -10.63
C GLY A 303 -19.53 6.82 -11.93
N PRO A 304 -20.21 6.87 -13.10
CA PRO A 304 -19.54 6.82 -14.39
C PRO A 304 -18.66 8.07 -14.59
N PRO A 305 -17.62 8.03 -15.45
CA PRO A 305 -16.79 9.19 -15.77
C PRO A 305 -17.64 10.43 -16.09
N PRO A 306 -17.37 11.61 -15.49
CA PRO A 306 -16.17 11.98 -14.73
C PRO A 306 -16.12 11.52 -13.25
N GLY A 307 -17.02 10.65 -12.81
CA GLY A 307 -17.22 10.33 -11.39
C GLY A 307 -18.01 11.43 -10.69
N ARG A 308 -18.73 11.05 -9.63
CA ARG A 308 -19.55 11.95 -8.80
C ARG A 308 -18.90 12.24 -7.44
N HIS A 309 -18.28 11.22 -6.85
CA HIS A 309 -17.73 11.29 -5.50
C HIS A 309 -16.45 10.46 -5.40
N VAL A 310 -15.56 10.82 -4.47
CA VAL A 310 -14.38 10.03 -4.14
C VAL A 310 -14.16 9.94 -2.63
N ALA A 311 -13.74 8.77 -2.17
CA ALA A 311 -13.36 8.52 -0.79
C ALA A 311 -12.00 7.80 -0.71
N LEU A 312 -11.31 7.95 0.42
CA LEU A 312 -9.95 7.45 0.64
C LEU A 312 -9.97 6.24 1.58
N VAL A 313 -9.28 5.16 1.24
CA VAL A 313 -9.25 3.91 2.01
C VAL A 313 -8.40 4.07 3.27
N LEU A 314 -9.03 3.99 4.43
CA LEU A 314 -8.36 3.97 5.73
C LEU A 314 -7.90 2.55 6.10
N GLU A 315 -8.79 1.56 5.88
CA GLU A 315 -8.57 0.15 6.24
C GLU A 315 -9.16 -0.74 5.13
N PRO A 316 -8.37 -1.69 4.58
CA PRO A 316 -8.83 -2.59 3.53
C PRO A 316 -9.70 -3.74 4.11
N GLY A 317 -10.30 -4.53 3.23
CA GLY A 317 -11.09 -5.71 3.58
C GLY A 317 -12.24 -5.94 2.60
N ALA A 318 -13.13 -6.89 2.90
CA ALA A 318 -14.33 -7.13 2.08
C ALA A 318 -15.34 -5.96 2.13
N ASP A 319 -15.31 -5.16 3.21
CA ASP A 319 -16.04 -3.89 3.34
C ASP A 319 -15.09 -2.81 3.89
N PRO A 320 -14.27 -2.17 3.03
CA PRO A 320 -13.25 -1.21 3.46
C PRO A 320 -13.79 -0.07 4.31
N LEU A 321 -13.00 0.41 5.26
CA LEU A 321 -13.27 1.67 5.94
C LEU A 321 -12.71 2.82 5.11
N LEU A 322 -13.55 3.80 4.84
CA LEU A 322 -13.26 4.95 4.00
C LEU A 322 -13.27 6.25 4.82
N CYS A 323 -12.49 7.23 4.40
CA CYS A 323 -12.65 8.64 4.74
C CYS A 323 -13.39 9.32 3.58
N SER A 324 -14.60 9.79 3.85
CA SER A 324 -15.52 10.36 2.87
C SER A 324 -15.80 11.83 3.21
N HIS A 325 -15.46 12.74 2.30
CA HIS A 325 -15.77 14.17 2.40
C HIS A 325 -16.72 14.59 1.27
N GLY A 326 -17.89 13.95 1.19
CA GLY A 326 -18.88 14.17 0.13
C GLY A 326 -20.00 15.17 0.47
N GLN A 327 -19.97 15.74 1.67
CA GLN A 327 -21.02 16.57 2.25
C GLN A 327 -20.46 17.41 3.42
N GLU A 328 -21.20 18.43 3.86
CA GLU A 328 -20.80 19.36 4.93
C GLU A 328 -20.50 18.69 6.28
N ALA A 329 -21.11 17.53 6.58
CA ALA A 329 -20.78 16.76 7.79
C ALA A 329 -19.43 16.02 7.71
N GLY A 330 -18.76 16.06 6.55
CA GLY A 330 -17.46 15.44 6.29
C GLY A 330 -16.28 16.22 6.85
N PRO A 331 -15.07 15.61 6.91
CA PRO A 331 -14.78 14.23 6.55
C PRO A 331 -15.28 13.22 7.60
N LEU A 332 -15.83 12.08 7.14
CA LEU A 332 -16.37 11.01 8.00
C LEU A 332 -15.69 9.67 7.74
N ALA A 333 -15.54 8.87 8.80
CA ALA A 333 -15.24 7.44 8.69
C ALA A 333 -16.52 6.67 8.34
N VAL A 334 -16.54 5.96 7.21
CA VAL A 334 -17.73 5.25 6.71
C VAL A 334 -17.33 3.93 6.04
N ARG A 335 -18.14 2.87 6.17
CA ARG A 335 -17.90 1.60 5.47
C ARG A 335 -18.29 1.73 4.00
N PHE A 336 -17.52 1.11 3.10
CA PHE A 336 -17.80 1.09 1.66
C PHE A 336 -19.24 0.67 1.35
N SER A 337 -19.75 -0.37 2.00
CA SER A 337 -21.13 -0.84 1.79
C SER A 337 -22.18 0.22 2.12
N ALA A 338 -21.91 1.13 3.05
CA ALA A 338 -22.80 2.23 3.40
C ALA A 338 -22.69 3.42 2.43
N GLU A 339 -21.48 3.84 2.08
CA GLU A 339 -21.24 4.90 1.08
C GLU A 339 -21.76 4.48 -0.30
N SER A 340 -21.50 3.24 -0.73
CA SER A 340 -21.94 2.67 -2.02
C SER A 340 -23.47 2.64 -2.17
N ARG A 341 -24.24 2.51 -1.08
CA ARG A 341 -25.72 2.64 -1.13
C ARG A 341 -26.21 4.07 -1.35
N ALA A 342 -25.39 5.08 -1.04
CA ALA A 342 -25.71 6.50 -1.22
C ALA A 342 -25.18 7.10 -2.53
N GLN A 343 -24.35 6.34 -3.27
CA GLN A 343 -23.68 6.81 -4.48
C GLN A 343 -24.07 5.96 -5.72
N PRO A 344 -24.06 6.53 -6.93
CA PRO A 344 -24.32 5.77 -8.15
C PRO A 344 -23.15 4.82 -8.47
N PRO A 345 -23.43 3.63 -9.04
CA PRO A 345 -22.40 2.76 -9.58
C PRO A 345 -21.80 3.34 -10.89
N PRO A 346 -20.64 2.84 -11.35
CA PRO A 346 -19.76 1.87 -10.69
C PRO A 346 -19.01 2.45 -9.49
N ALA A 347 -18.36 1.59 -8.71
CA ALA A 347 -17.30 1.98 -7.79
C ALA A 347 -15.95 1.51 -8.36
N THR A 348 -15.08 2.45 -8.71
CA THR A 348 -13.76 2.20 -9.30
C THR A 348 -12.68 2.45 -8.26
N TRP A 349 -11.94 1.41 -7.90
CA TRP A 349 -10.81 1.50 -6.96
C TRP A 349 -9.54 1.89 -7.70
N LEU A 350 -8.78 2.82 -7.13
CA LEU A 350 -7.66 3.51 -7.80
C LEU A 350 -6.42 3.58 -6.91
N THR A 351 -5.25 3.31 -7.49
CA THR A 351 -3.94 3.56 -6.87
C THR A 351 -3.03 4.38 -7.80
N CYS A 352 -2.16 5.20 -7.21
CA CYS A 352 -0.92 5.66 -7.86
C CYS A 352 0.29 5.43 -6.95
N LEU A 353 0.13 4.53 -5.97
CA LEU A 353 1.06 4.22 -4.90
C LEU A 353 1.62 2.80 -5.08
N PRO A 354 2.92 2.57 -4.81
CA PRO A 354 3.53 1.24 -4.84
C PRO A 354 2.98 0.22 -3.81
#